data_AF-A0A1S1QYC8-F1
#
_entry.id   AF-A0A1S1QYC8-F1
#
_cell.length_a   1.000
_cell.length_b   1.000
_cell.length_c   1.000
_cell.angle_alpha   90.00
_cell.angle_beta   90.00
_cell.angle_gamma   90.00
#
_symmetry.space_group_name_H-M   'P 1'
#
loop_
_entity.id
_entity.type
_entity.pdbx_description
1 polymer ?
#
loop_
_entity_poly.entity_id
_entity_poly.type
_entity_poly.pdbx_seq_one_letter_code
_entity_poly.pdbx_strand_id
1 'polypeptide(L)'
;MTGGVHEDLRRLPWWVALALTVLALVVLALRSVGLVVAVVVTTAERLDVAAAVRAGISPLGASSWLLDAAAASTSDWSRFPGGE
;
A
#
# COMPACT_ATOMS: atom_id res chain seq x y z
N MET A 1 30.09 14.84 -13.31
CA MET A 1 29.06 15.83 -13.68
C MET A 1 27.71 15.26 -13.31
N THR A 2 27.26 15.47 -12.07
CA THR A 2 25.94 15.02 -11.63
C THR A 2 24.93 16.08 -12.06
N GLY A 3 24.31 15.88 -13.23
CA GLY A 3 23.15 16.66 -13.64
C GLY A 3 22.07 16.50 -12.58
N GLY A 4 21.63 17.60 -11.98
CA GLY A 4 20.61 17.56 -10.94
C GLY A 4 19.25 17.17 -11.54
N VAL A 5 18.44 16.40 -10.80
CA VAL A 5 17.08 16.00 -11.20
C VAL A 5 16.23 17.19 -11.67
N HIS A 6 16.48 18.37 -11.10
CA HIS A 6 15.81 19.61 -11.50
C HIS A 6 16.18 20.10 -12.91
N GLU A 7 17.44 19.91 -13.33
CA GLU A 7 17.96 20.26 -14.66
C GLU A 7 17.36 19.32 -15.74
N ASP A 8 17.24 18.02 -15.41
CA ASP A 8 16.64 17.01 -16.28
C ASP A 8 15.13 17.21 -16.44
N LEU A 9 14.43 17.56 -15.35
CA LEU A 9 13.00 17.88 -15.41
C LEU A 9 12.71 19.12 -16.25
N ARG A 10 13.61 20.12 -16.24
CA ARG A 10 13.51 21.30 -17.11
C ARG A 10 13.62 20.98 -18.59
N ARG A 11 14.34 19.92 -18.94
CA ARG A 11 14.51 19.45 -20.33
C ARG A 11 13.44 18.47 -20.75
N LEU A 12 12.57 18.05 -19.83
CA LEU A 12 11.56 17.05 -20.11
C LEU A 12 10.51 17.63 -21.07
N PRO A 13 10.25 16.98 -22.22
CA PRO A 13 9.20 17.42 -23.13
C PRO A 13 7.84 17.40 -22.41
N TRP A 14 7.06 18.45 -22.56
CA TRP A 14 5.77 18.58 -21.85
C TRP A 14 4.81 17.42 -22.11
N TRP A 15 4.85 16.83 -23.30
CA TRP A 15 4.07 15.63 -23.65
C TRP A 15 4.44 14.41 -22.79
N VAL A 16 5.71 14.24 -22.46
CA VAL A 16 6.20 13.16 -21.60
C VAL A 16 5.71 13.39 -20.17
N ALA A 17 5.79 14.63 -19.68
CA ALA A 17 5.24 14.99 -18.36
C ALA A 17 3.74 14.70 -18.28
N LEU A 18 2.97 15.02 -19.33
CA LEU A 18 1.54 14.72 -19.40
C LEU A 18 1.28 13.21 -19.36
N ALA A 19 1.98 12.43 -20.18
CA ALA A 19 1.82 10.97 -20.21
C ALA A 19 2.13 10.32 -18.85
N LEU A 20 3.20 10.76 -18.18
CA LEU A 20 3.55 10.30 -16.84
C LEU A 20 2.50 10.67 -15.80
N THR A 21 1.93 11.87 -15.91
CA THR A 21 0.85 12.32 -15.01
C THR A 21 -0.39 11.45 -15.17
N VAL A 22 -0.80 11.17 -16.42
CA VAL A 22 -1.94 10.28 -16.70
C VAL A 22 -1.67 8.88 -16.16
N LEU A 23 -0.48 8.33 -16.39
CA LEU A 23 -0.10 7.02 -15.86
C LEU A 23 -0.15 7.00 -14.32
N ALA A 24 0.38 8.03 -13.66
CA ALA A 24 0.34 8.14 -12.21
C ALA A 24 -1.10 8.20 -11.68
N LEU A 25 -2.00 8.93 -12.35
CA LEU A 25 -3.41 8.98 -12.00
C LEU A 25 -4.09 7.61 -12.15
N VAL A 26 -3.78 6.86 -13.21
CA VAL A 26 -4.31 5.50 -13.41
C VAL A 26 -3.84 4.57 -12.29
N VAL A 27 -2.55 4.56 -11.98
CA VAL A 27 -1.99 3.74 -10.90
C VAL A 27 -2.60 4.13 -9.55
N LEU A 28 -2.75 5.43 -9.29
CA LEU A 28 -3.39 5.94 -8.08
C LEU A 28 -4.84 5.46 -7.97
N ALA A 29 -5.61 5.53 -9.06
CA ALA A 29 -6.98 5.04 -9.09
C ALA A 29 -7.04 3.53 -8.79
N LEU A 30 -6.20 2.72 -9.45
CA LEU A 30 -6.12 1.28 -9.18
C LEU A 30 -5.75 0.96 -7.73
N ARG A 31 -4.79 1.71 -7.16
CA ARG A 31 -4.42 1.59 -5.75
C ARG A 31 -5.57 1.98 -4.82
N SER A 32 -6.31 3.04 -5.12
CA SER A 32 -7.47 3.42 -4.33
C SER A 32 -8.54 2.34 -4.30
N VAL A 33 -8.80 1.67 -5.44
CA VAL A 33 -9.72 0.53 -5.51
C VAL A 33 -9.22 -0.62 -4.64
N GLY A 34 -7.93 -0.97 -4.75
CA GLY A 34 -7.34 -2.01 -3.88
C GLY A 34 -7.47 -1.70 -2.40
N LEU A 35 -7.28 -0.43 -2.00
CA LEU A 35 -7.47 0.02 -0.62
C LEU A 35 -8.93 -0.08 -0.17
N VAL A 36 -9.88 0.32 -1.02
CA VAL A 36 -11.31 0.19 -0.72
C VAL A 36 -11.68 -1.28 -0.52
N VAL A 37 -11.24 -2.16 -1.41
CA VAL A 37 -11.48 -3.61 -1.30
C VAL A 37 -10.90 -4.15 0.00
N ALA A 38 -9.66 -3.79 0.36
CA ALA A 38 -9.04 -4.22 1.61
C ALA A 38 -9.87 -3.78 2.83
N VAL A 39 -10.32 -2.52 2.86
CA VAL A 39 -11.17 -2.00 3.95
C VAL A 39 -12.48 -2.77 4.04
N VAL A 40 -13.14 -3.05 2.91
CA VAL A 40 -14.39 -3.81 2.88
C VAL A 40 -14.19 -5.22 3.42
N VAL A 41 -13.15 -5.92 2.96
CA VAL A 41 -12.84 -7.29 3.41
C VAL A 41 -12.55 -7.31 4.91
N THR A 42 -11.67 -6.43 5.39
CA THR A 42 -11.37 -6.35 6.83
C THR A 42 -12.62 -6.03 7.65
N THR A 43 -13.49 -5.16 7.15
CA THR A 43 -14.74 -4.82 7.85
C THR A 43 -15.68 -6.03 7.88
N ALA A 44 -15.82 -6.74 6.76
CA ALA A 44 -16.63 -7.94 6.67
C ALA A 44 -16.12 -9.05 7.61
N GLU A 45 -14.80 -9.28 7.64
CA GLU A 45 -14.16 -10.23 8.56
C GLU A 45 -14.43 -9.87 10.02
N ARG A 46 -14.38 -8.57 10.37
CA ARG A 46 -14.68 -8.11 11.73
C ARG A 46 -16.14 -8.32 12.10
N LEU A 47 -17.07 -8.14 11.18
CA LEU A 47 -18.50 -8.42 11.39
C LEU A 47 -18.75 -9.92 11.55
N ASP A 48 -18.08 -10.76 10.76
CA ASP A 48 -18.18 -12.21 10.84
C ASP A 48 -17.67 -12.74 12.19
N VAL A 49 -16.52 -12.25 12.65
CA VAL A 49 -16.00 -12.56 13.99
C VAL A 49 -16.96 -12.11 15.08
N ALA A 50 -17.53 -10.91 14.98
CA ALA A 50 -18.50 -10.41 15.97
C ALA A 50 -19.78 -11.27 15.99
N ALA A 51 -20.24 -11.72 14.82
CA ALA A 51 -21.39 -12.63 14.70
C ALA A 51 -21.09 -14.01 15.30
N ALA A 52 -19.91 -14.58 15.01
CA ALA A 52 -19.48 -15.87 15.54
C ALA A 52 -19.35 -15.85 17.07
N VAL A 53 -18.74 -14.80 17.63
CA VAL A 53 -18.64 -14.60 19.09
C VAL A 53 -20.03 -14.49 19.72
N ARG A 54 -20.96 -13.75 19.09
CA ARG A 54 -22.34 -13.64 19.57
C ARG A 54 -23.09 -14.97 19.50
N ALA A 55 -22.75 -15.82 18.54
CA ALA A 55 -23.26 -17.18 18.40
C ALA A 55 -22.57 -18.20 19.34
N GLY A 56 -21.58 -17.78 20.14
CA GLY A 56 -20.82 -18.66 21.05
C GLY A 56 -19.85 -19.60 20.33
N ILE A 57 -19.54 -19.35 19.06
CA ILE A 57 -18.61 -20.13 18.25
C ILE A 57 -17.23 -19.48 18.35
N SER A 58 -16.22 -20.24 18.78
CA SER A 58 -14.84 -19.73 18.88
C SER A 58 -14.32 -19.38 17.49
N PRO A 59 -13.89 -18.12 17.22
CA PRO A 59 -13.50 -17.69 15.89
C PRO A 59 -12.15 -18.30 15.49
N LEU A 60 -12.17 -19.23 14.53
CA LEU A 60 -10.98 -19.92 14.01
C LEU A 60 -10.04 -19.00 13.20
N GLY A 61 -10.51 -17.84 12.74
CA GLY A 61 -9.78 -16.92 11.86
C GLY A 61 -9.09 -15.72 12.54
N ALA A 62 -9.19 -15.58 13.86
CA ALA A 62 -8.74 -14.37 14.57
C ALA A 62 -7.26 -14.35 14.96
N SER A 63 -6.46 -15.36 14.58
CA SER A 63 -5.17 -15.62 15.24
C SER A 63 -3.95 -15.11 14.44
N SER A 64 -3.40 -14.00 14.95
CA SER A 64 -1.97 -13.60 15.00
C SER A 64 -1.15 -13.33 13.73
N TRP A 65 -1.46 -13.87 12.55
CA TRP A 65 -0.53 -13.79 11.40
C TRP A 65 -0.53 -12.43 10.68
N LEU A 66 -1.68 -11.75 10.59
CA LEU A 66 -1.80 -10.47 9.87
C LEU A 66 -1.13 -9.29 10.59
N LEU A 67 -1.07 -9.32 11.93
CA LEU A 67 -0.37 -8.31 12.73
C LEU A 67 1.15 -8.43 12.57
N ASP A 68 1.67 -9.66 12.48
CA ASP A 68 3.10 -9.93 12.30
C ASP A 68 3.56 -9.54 10.87
N ALA A 69 2.74 -9.78 9.85
CA ALA A 69 3.02 -9.34 8.48
C ALA A 69 3.03 -7.80 8.33
N ALA A 70 2.10 -7.10 9.00
CA ALA A 70 2.07 -5.64 9.01
C ALA A 70 3.30 -5.05 9.76
N ALA A 71 3.68 -5.65 10.89
CA ALA A 71 4.87 -5.28 11.65
C ALA A 71 6.18 -5.57 10.88
N ALA A 72 6.25 -6.69 10.15
CA ALA A 72 7.39 -7.06 9.33
C ALA A 72 7.63 -6.06 8.19
N SER A 73 6.58 -5.54 7.54
CA SER A 73 6.71 -4.55 6.46
C SER A 73 7.22 -3.16 6.92
N THR A 74 7.10 -2.86 8.22
CA THR A 74 7.48 -1.56 8.79
C THR A 74 8.96 -1.50 9.19
N SER A 75 9.61 -2.65 9.37
CA SER A 75 10.93 -2.76 10.03
C SER A 75 12.14 -2.70 9.08
N ASP A 76 11.96 -2.69 7.76
CA ASP A 76 13.05 -2.91 6.79
C ASP A 76 13.35 -1.70 5.88
N TRP A 77 13.02 -0.48 6.30
CA TRP A 77 13.40 0.76 5.58
C TRP A 77 14.78 1.30 5.96
N SER A 78 15.40 0.77 7.02
CA SER A 78 16.72 1.20 7.52
C SER A 78 17.90 0.36 7.00
N ARG A 79 17.65 -0.68 6.20
CA ARG A 79 18.70 -1.48 5.52
C ARG A 79 18.88 -1.05 4.07
N PHE A 80 19.30 0.19 3.84
CA PHE A 80 19.97 0.53 2.58
C PHE A 80 21.48 0.30 2.77
N PRO A 81 22.14 -0.59 2.00
CA PRO A 81 23.58 -0.72 2.02
C PRO A 81 24.16 0.40 1.13
N GLY A 82 24.57 1.51 1.73
CA GLY A 82 25.13 2.62 0.94
C GLY A 82 25.46 3.88 1.74
N GLY A 83 25.87 3.71 2.99
CA GLY A 83 26.27 4.81 3.87
C GLY A 83 27.72 4.70 4.30
N GLU A 84 28.66 4.60 3.35
CA GLU A 84 30.07 5.00 3.47
C GLU A 84 30.54 5.53 2.11
#